data_AF-A0A1R4HGU8-F1
#
_entry.id   AF-A0A1R4HGU8-F1
#
_cell.length_a   1.000
_cell.length_b   1.000
_cell.length_c   1.000
_cell.angle_alpha   90.00
_cell.angle_beta   90.00
_cell.angle_gamma   90.00
#
_symmetry.space_group_name_H-M   'P 1'
#
loop_
_entity.id
_entity.type
_entity.pdbx_description
1 polymer ?
#
loop_
_entity_poly.entity_id
_entity_poly.type
_entity_poly.pdbx_seq_one_letter_code
_entity_poly.pdbx_strand_id
1 'polypeptide(L)'
;MTTTSGNGAKDKSTATEAKIVLSYEMEATVMPLLKKLKEANPLQFPHLINVLETNLQHLVKNYSCVSSLASAYQCLTPVETLVAAMVRQGLSTQIIAKTLNIASGTVSIHRKHIRKKLDLDHKAINLHSYLLSLTE
;
A
#
# COMPACT_ATOMS: atom_id res chain seq x y z
N MET A 1 28.96 -30.55 -13.63
CA MET A 1 28.72 -29.91 -12.33
C MET A 1 27.35 -29.28 -12.35
N THR A 2 26.55 -29.66 -11.38
CA THR A 2 25.09 -29.57 -11.33
C THR A 2 24.57 -28.16 -11.10
N THR A 3 23.38 -27.95 -11.66
CA THR A 3 22.39 -26.88 -11.50
C THR A 3 22.21 -26.32 -10.09
N THR A 4 22.06 -25.00 -9.96
CA THR A 4 21.35 -24.30 -8.87
C THR A 4 20.24 -23.49 -9.56
N SER A 5 18.99 -23.95 -9.65
CA SER A 5 17.98 -24.22 -8.61
C SER A 5 17.47 -22.95 -7.90
N GLY A 6 16.40 -22.38 -8.46
CA GLY A 6 15.17 -22.05 -7.74
C GLY A 6 15.19 -20.95 -6.67
N ASN A 7 14.85 -19.71 -7.05
CA ASN A 7 14.34 -18.68 -6.12
C ASN A 7 12.88 -18.26 -6.39
N GLY A 8 12.10 -19.10 -7.10
CA GLY A 8 10.70 -18.80 -7.45
C GLY A 8 9.63 -19.32 -6.47
N ALA A 9 10.02 -19.99 -5.37
CA ALA A 9 9.10 -20.72 -4.50
C ALA A 9 8.71 -20.00 -3.20
N LYS A 10 9.48 -19.00 -2.74
CA LYS A 10 9.25 -18.33 -1.44
C LYS A 10 8.12 -17.29 -1.49
N ASP A 11 7.96 -16.59 -2.62
CA ASP A 11 6.93 -15.55 -2.81
C ASP A 11 5.49 -16.07 -2.94
N LYS A 12 5.31 -17.34 -3.33
CA LYS A 12 3.98 -17.93 -3.51
C LYS A 12 3.33 -18.34 -2.18
N SER A 13 4.13 -18.66 -1.18
CA SER A 13 3.68 -19.14 0.14
C SER A 13 3.05 -18.01 0.97
N THR A 14 3.71 -16.85 1.02
CA THR A 14 3.29 -15.67 1.80
C THR A 14 2.03 -15.03 1.24
N ALA A 15 1.90 -14.96 -0.09
CA ALA A 15 0.69 -14.48 -0.76
C ALA A 15 -0.53 -15.40 -0.53
N THR A 16 -0.29 -16.70 -0.27
CA THR A 16 -1.35 -17.67 0.01
C THR A 16 -1.82 -17.54 1.46
N GLU A 17 -0.91 -17.32 2.39
CA GLU A 17 -1.22 -17.06 3.80
C GLU A 17 -2.00 -15.75 3.99
N ALA A 18 -1.57 -14.66 3.35
CA ALA A 18 -2.29 -13.38 3.37
C ALA A 18 -3.75 -13.50 2.87
N LYS A 19 -4.00 -14.36 1.87
CA LYS A 19 -5.37 -14.64 1.39
C LYS A 19 -6.20 -15.41 2.43
N ILE A 20 -5.59 -16.36 3.12
CA ILE A 20 -6.27 -17.14 4.18
C ILE A 20 -6.66 -16.22 5.33
N VAL A 21 -5.76 -15.34 5.78
CA VAL A 21 -6.03 -14.39 6.86
C VAL A 21 -7.09 -13.36 6.42
N LEU A 22 -6.99 -12.82 5.21
CA LEU A 22 -8.03 -11.92 4.65
C LEU A 22 -9.40 -12.59 4.64
N SER A 23 -9.47 -13.84 4.19
CA SER A 23 -10.73 -14.61 4.16
C SER A 23 -11.31 -14.75 5.56
N TYR A 24 -10.49 -15.09 6.55
CA TYR A 24 -10.92 -15.24 7.93
C TYR A 24 -11.44 -13.92 8.52
N GLU A 25 -10.68 -12.82 8.36
CA GLU A 25 -11.06 -11.53 8.94
C GLU A 25 -12.32 -10.95 8.26
N MET A 26 -12.49 -11.17 6.95
CA MET A 26 -13.70 -10.82 6.22
C MET A 26 -14.92 -11.59 6.74
N GLU A 27 -14.79 -12.90 6.97
CA GLU A 27 -15.86 -13.72 7.56
C GLU A 27 -16.19 -13.31 9.00
N ALA A 28 -15.19 -12.92 9.79
CA ALA A 28 -15.37 -12.55 11.19
C ALA A 28 -15.94 -11.13 11.38
N THR A 29 -15.64 -10.19 10.48
CA THR A 29 -15.93 -8.76 10.70
C THR A 29 -16.95 -8.17 9.73
N VAL A 30 -16.96 -8.60 8.47
CA VAL A 30 -17.83 -8.03 7.41
C VAL A 30 -19.12 -8.85 7.30
N MET A 31 -19.00 -10.17 7.21
CA MET A 31 -20.16 -11.06 7.02
C MET A 31 -21.23 -10.95 8.13
N PRO A 32 -20.90 -10.92 9.44
CA PRO A 32 -21.91 -10.75 10.48
C PRO A 32 -22.57 -9.38 10.45
N LEU A 33 -21.86 -8.32 10.06
CA LEU A 33 -22.44 -6.98 9.90
C LEU A 33 -23.43 -6.95 8.73
N LEU A 34 -23.12 -7.63 7.61
CA LEU A 34 -24.05 -7.76 6.49
C LEU A 34 -25.30 -8.55 6.86
N LYS A 35 -25.17 -9.61 7.67
CA LYS A 35 -26.33 -10.35 8.22
C LYS A 35 -27.19 -9.45 9.10
N LYS A 36 -26.57 -8.74 10.05
CA LYS A 36 -27.27 -7.76 10.91
C LYS A 36 -27.95 -6.67 10.10
N LEU A 37 -27.32 -6.18 9.03
CA LEU A 37 -27.89 -5.13 8.18
C LEU A 37 -29.16 -5.61 7.44
N LYS A 38 -29.22 -6.88 7.04
CA LYS A 38 -30.42 -7.47 6.39
C LYS A 38 -31.62 -7.55 7.32
N GLU A 39 -31.37 -7.70 8.62
CA GLU A 39 -32.40 -7.86 9.66
C GLU A 39 -32.66 -6.55 10.43
N ALA A 40 -31.86 -5.51 10.17
CA ALA A 40 -31.88 -4.27 10.93
C ALA A 40 -33.06 -3.37 10.57
N ASN A 41 -33.50 -2.60 11.56
CA ASN A 41 -34.47 -1.53 11.34
C ASN A 41 -33.79 -0.30 10.72
N PRO A 42 -34.52 0.56 9.98
CA PRO A 42 -33.94 1.74 9.32
C PRO A 42 -33.18 2.69 10.25
N LEU A 43 -33.57 2.76 11.52
CA LEU A 43 -32.89 3.57 12.54
C LEU A 43 -31.46 3.11 12.87
N GLN A 44 -31.14 1.84 12.58
CA GLN A 44 -29.82 1.24 12.87
C GLN A 44 -28.87 1.31 11.66
N PHE A 45 -29.39 1.61 10.46
CA PHE A 45 -28.60 1.62 9.22
C PHE A 45 -27.41 2.58 9.27
N PRO A 46 -27.52 3.85 9.72
CA PRO A 46 -26.38 4.77 9.68
C PRO A 46 -25.19 4.26 10.49
N HIS A 47 -25.47 3.70 11.68
CA HIS A 47 -24.42 3.14 12.53
C HIS A 47 -23.82 1.86 11.93
N LEU A 48 -24.64 0.94 11.42
CA LEU A 48 -24.15 -0.32 10.84
C LEU A 48 -23.34 -0.09 9.57
N ILE A 49 -23.77 0.85 8.72
CA ILE A 49 -23.04 1.25 7.51
C ILE A 49 -21.69 1.88 7.88
N ASN A 50 -21.65 2.77 8.89
CA ASN A 50 -20.39 3.38 9.32
C ASN A 50 -19.38 2.36 9.87
N VAL A 51 -19.84 1.38 10.67
CA VAL A 51 -18.98 0.30 11.18
C VAL A 51 -18.51 -0.60 10.04
N LEU A 52 -19.40 -0.91 9.08
CA LEU A 52 -19.05 -1.70 7.90
C LEU A 52 -17.99 -0.98 7.05
N GLU A 53 -18.16 0.32 6.81
CA GLU A 53 -17.20 1.14 6.07
C GLU A 53 -15.84 1.15 6.78
N THR A 54 -15.82 1.35 8.09
CA THR A 54 -14.58 1.34 8.89
C THR A 54 -13.85 -0.01 8.78
N ASN A 55 -14.59 -1.12 8.88
CA ASN A 55 -14.01 -2.46 8.78
C ASN A 55 -13.48 -2.75 7.36
N LEU A 56 -14.20 -2.32 6.32
CA LEU A 56 -13.75 -2.46 4.94
C LEU A 56 -12.52 -1.60 4.66
N GLN A 57 -12.46 -0.36 5.15
CA GLN A 57 -11.27 0.49 5.03
C GLN A 57 -10.07 -0.11 5.78
N HIS A 58 -10.29 -0.76 6.93
CA HIS A 58 -9.25 -1.47 7.68
C HIS A 58 -8.71 -2.67 6.91
N LEU A 59 -9.59 -3.52 6.35
CA LEU A 59 -9.19 -4.62 5.47
C LEU A 59 -8.42 -4.11 4.25
N VAL A 60 -8.93 -3.07 3.59
CA VAL A 60 -8.23 -2.49 2.45
C VAL A 60 -6.85 -2.02 2.86
N LYS A 61 -6.65 -1.33 4.00
CA LYS A 61 -5.31 -0.92 4.47
C LYS A 61 -4.39 -2.10 4.80
N ASN A 62 -4.89 -3.10 5.51
CA ASN A 62 -4.07 -4.21 6.00
C ASN A 62 -3.54 -5.12 4.90
N TYR A 63 -4.24 -5.16 3.76
CA TYR A 63 -3.85 -5.96 2.60
C TYR A 63 -3.46 -5.12 1.38
N SER A 64 -3.57 -3.79 1.47
CA SER A 64 -2.99 -2.88 0.49
C SER A 64 -1.50 -2.72 0.79
N CYS A 65 -0.71 -3.61 0.19
CA CYS A 65 0.31 -3.13 -0.74
C CYS A 65 1.63 -2.57 -0.17
N VAL A 66 2.27 -3.15 0.85
CA VAL A 66 3.74 -2.97 0.93
C VAL A 66 4.46 -4.17 1.53
N SER A 67 4.89 -5.09 0.68
CA SER A 67 5.83 -6.17 1.08
C SER A 67 6.96 -6.38 0.07
N SER A 68 6.89 -5.72 -1.08
CA SER A 68 7.94 -5.70 -2.09
C SER A 68 7.94 -4.38 -2.84
N LEU A 69 9.06 -4.04 -3.47
CA LEU A 69 9.16 -2.86 -4.34
C LEU A 69 8.06 -2.85 -5.41
N ALA A 70 7.77 -4.02 -5.99
CA ALA A 70 6.74 -4.18 -7.00
C ALA A 70 5.35 -3.79 -6.45
N SER A 71 5.02 -4.23 -5.23
CA SER A 71 3.76 -3.81 -4.58
C SER A 71 3.75 -2.31 -4.29
N ALA A 72 4.82 -1.75 -3.69
CA ALA A 72 4.88 -0.32 -3.39
C ALA A 72 4.68 0.56 -4.62
N TYR A 73 5.27 0.19 -5.76
CA TYR A 73 5.09 0.93 -7.02
C TYR A 73 3.70 0.77 -7.64
N GLN A 74 2.99 -0.34 -7.38
CA GLN A 74 1.58 -0.50 -7.82
C GLN A 74 0.64 0.47 -7.10
N CYS A 75 1.00 0.92 -5.90
CA CYS A 75 0.21 1.88 -5.13
C CYS A 75 0.50 3.35 -5.45
N LEU A 76 1.40 3.63 -6.39
CA LEU A 76 1.76 4.97 -6.83
C LEU A 76 1.17 5.29 -8.21
N THR A 77 0.85 6.55 -8.45
CA THR A 77 0.49 7.05 -9.79
C THR A 77 1.72 7.09 -10.70
N PRO A 78 1.59 7.14 -12.03
CA PRO A 78 2.75 7.11 -12.94
C PRO A 78 3.81 8.18 -12.63
N VAL A 79 3.39 9.39 -12.29
CA VAL A 79 4.29 10.49 -11.92
C VAL A 79 4.96 10.22 -10.57
N GLU A 80 4.22 9.71 -9.59
CA GLU A 80 4.76 9.33 -8.29
C GLU A 80 5.73 8.15 -8.40
N THR A 81 5.47 7.17 -9.26
CA THR A 81 6.37 6.04 -9.54
C THR A 81 7.67 6.54 -10.16
N LEU A 82 7.60 7.47 -11.11
CA LEU A 82 8.78 8.08 -11.72
C LEU A 82 9.60 8.87 -10.69
N VAL A 83 8.94 9.69 -9.88
CA VAL A 83 9.58 10.42 -8.79
C VAL A 83 10.18 9.46 -7.77
N ALA A 84 9.47 8.40 -7.37
CA ALA A 84 9.94 7.38 -6.44
C ALA A 84 11.17 6.63 -6.99
N ALA A 85 11.18 6.26 -8.27
CA ALA A 85 12.31 5.62 -8.92
C ALA A 85 13.56 6.52 -8.94
N MET A 86 13.38 7.83 -9.17
CA MET A 86 14.47 8.81 -9.11
C MET A 86 14.92 9.09 -7.67
N VAL A 87 13.98 9.14 -6.72
CA VAL A 87 14.29 9.22 -5.28
C VAL A 87 15.14 8.03 -4.88
N ARG A 88 14.77 6.82 -5.30
CA ARG A 88 15.48 5.56 -5.04
C ARG A 88 16.90 5.55 -5.62
N GLN A 89 17.15 6.27 -6.71
CA GLN A 89 18.49 6.47 -7.28
C GLN A 89 19.32 7.52 -6.54
N GLY A 90 18.80 8.10 -5.45
CA GLY A 90 19.49 9.12 -4.67
C GLY A 90 19.40 10.54 -5.25
N LEU A 91 18.55 10.78 -6.26
CA LEU A 91 18.45 12.09 -6.89
C LEU A 91 17.77 13.12 -5.97
N SER A 92 18.33 14.33 -5.97
CA SER A 92 17.80 15.45 -5.18
C SER A 92 16.50 16.00 -5.79
N THR A 93 15.66 16.62 -4.97
CA THR A 93 14.42 17.29 -5.42
C THR A 93 14.69 18.28 -6.56
N GLN A 94 15.82 19.00 -6.52
CA GLN A 94 16.19 19.97 -7.55
C GLN A 94 16.56 19.29 -8.87
N ILE A 95 17.25 18.14 -8.83
CA ILE A 95 17.58 17.38 -10.04
C ILE A 95 16.30 16.80 -10.65
N ILE A 96 15.44 16.17 -9.84
CA ILE A 96 14.16 15.62 -10.30
C ILE A 96 13.28 16.70 -10.94
N ALA A 97 13.22 17.88 -10.31
CA ALA A 97 12.46 19.02 -10.83
C ALA A 97 12.94 19.44 -12.23
N LYS A 98 14.26 19.54 -12.41
CA LYS A 98 14.87 19.83 -13.73
C LYS A 98 14.60 18.72 -14.74
N THR A 99 14.75 17.46 -14.35
CA THR A 99 14.52 16.31 -15.23
C THR A 99 13.08 16.23 -15.72
N LEU A 100 12.11 16.55 -14.86
CA LEU A 100 10.69 16.51 -15.19
C LEU A 100 10.15 17.85 -15.72
N ASN A 101 10.99 18.89 -15.81
CA ASN A 101 10.61 20.26 -16.16
C ASN A 101 9.43 20.80 -15.34
N ILE A 102 9.45 20.59 -14.01
CA ILE A 102 8.44 21.06 -13.07
C ILE A 102 9.08 21.82 -11.91
N ALA A 103 8.28 22.56 -11.15
CA ALA A 103 8.76 23.26 -9.96
C ALA A 103 9.22 22.28 -8.88
N SER A 104 10.28 22.65 -8.14
CA SER A 104 10.77 21.88 -6.99
C SER A 104 9.73 21.69 -5.89
N GLY A 105 8.85 22.68 -5.69
CA GLY A 105 7.68 22.58 -4.81
C GLY A 105 6.73 21.45 -5.23
N THR A 106 6.50 21.27 -6.53
CA THR A 106 5.67 20.19 -7.08
C THR A 106 6.28 18.81 -6.80
N VAL A 107 7.60 18.66 -6.93
CA VAL A 107 8.31 17.42 -6.56
C VAL A 107 8.17 17.12 -5.07
N SER A 108 8.26 18.14 -4.21
CA SER A 108 8.04 17.98 -2.76
C SER A 108 6.62 17.50 -2.44
N ILE A 109 5.61 18.00 -3.16
CA ILE A 109 4.22 17.52 -3.04
C ILE A 109 4.11 16.06 -3.48
N HIS A 110 4.69 15.68 -4.64
CA HIS A 110 4.72 14.28 -5.06
C HIS A 110 5.40 13.38 -4.02
N ARG A 111 6.53 13.80 -3.44
CA ARG A 111 7.20 13.07 -2.35
C ARG A 111 6.31 12.91 -1.11
N LYS A 112 5.51 13.91 -0.76
CA LYS A 112 4.51 13.81 0.32
C LYS A 112 3.41 12.82 -0.02
N HIS A 113 2.89 12.83 -1.24
CA HIS A 113 1.87 11.87 -1.66
C HIS A 113 2.39 10.44 -1.71
N ILE A 114 3.61 10.24 -2.20
CA ILE A 114 4.30 8.93 -2.15
C ILE A 114 4.38 8.47 -0.69
N ARG A 115 4.79 9.33 0.24
CA ARG A 115 4.81 8.99 1.66
C ARG A 115 3.43 8.60 2.17
N LYS A 116 2.38 9.35 1.83
CA LYS A 116 1.00 9.02 2.24
C LYS A 116 0.54 7.68 1.68
N LYS A 117 0.85 7.39 0.41
CA LYS A 117 0.44 6.15 -0.29
C LYS A 117 1.23 4.91 0.11
N LEU A 118 2.41 5.10 0.69
CA LEU A 118 3.23 4.04 1.28
C LEU A 118 3.09 3.98 2.81
N ASP A 119 2.08 4.65 3.37
CA ASP A 119 1.82 4.72 4.82
C ASP A 119 3.06 5.13 5.65
N LEU A 120 3.78 6.13 5.15
CA LEU A 120 4.95 6.78 5.77
C LEU A 120 4.63 8.16 6.36
N ASP A 121 3.41 8.69 6.22
CA ASP A 121 3.10 10.08 6.59
C ASP A 121 3.32 10.35 8.10
N HIS A 122 3.18 9.32 8.94
CA HIS A 122 3.39 9.38 10.39
C HIS A 122 4.71 8.74 10.85
N LYS A 123 5.61 8.39 9.93
CA LYS A 123 6.86 7.68 10.23
C LYS A 123 8.07 8.57 9.96
N ALA A 124 9.02 8.62 10.90
CA ALA A 124 10.29 9.34 10.77
C ALA A 124 11.30 8.61 9.85
N ILE A 125 10.81 7.89 8.84
CA ILE A 125 11.61 7.11 7.89
C ILE A 125 11.86 7.96 6.65
N ASN A 126 13.11 8.00 6.20
CA ASN A 126 13.45 8.65 4.94
C ASN A 126 12.87 7.87 3.74
N LEU A 127 12.22 8.57 2.80
CA LEU A 127 11.60 7.93 1.64
C LEU A 127 12.62 7.16 0.77
N HIS A 128 13.83 7.67 0.60
CA HIS A 128 14.89 6.98 -0.15
C HIS A 128 15.29 5.68 0.53
N SER A 129 15.61 5.73 1.83
CA SER A 129 15.99 4.55 2.61
C SER A 129 14.89 3.49 2.61
N TYR A 130 13.63 3.91 2.72
CA TYR A 130 12.48 3.00 2.63
C TYR A 130 12.36 2.32 1.26
N LEU A 131 12.44 3.10 0.17
CA LEU A 131 12.35 2.53 -1.17
C LEU A 131 13.50 1.58 -1.50
N LEU A 132 14.67 1.78 -0.88
CA LEU A 132 15.82 0.88 -1.01
C LEU A 132 15.60 -0.43 -0.26
N SER A 133 15.01 -0.38 0.94
CA SER A 133 14.74 -1.57 1.76
C SER A 133 13.66 -2.49 1.20
N LEU A 134 12.88 -2.06 0.20
CA LEU A 134 11.85 -2.88 -0.45
C LEU A 134 12.40 -3.88 -1.48
N THR A 135 13.72 -3.92 -1.66
CA THR A 135 14.43 -4.76 -2.62
C THR A 135 15.27 -5.86 -1.96
N GLU A 136 15.36 -5.86 -0.63
CA GLU A 136 16.03 -6.90 0.18
C GLU A 136 15.02 -7.91 0.72
#